data_AF-A0A449A2F9-F1
#
_entry.id   AF-A0A449A2F9-F1
#
_cell.length_a   1.000
_cell.length_b   1.000
_cell.length_c   1.000
_cell.angle_alpha   90.00
_cell.angle_beta   90.00
_cell.angle_gamma   90.00
#
_symmetry.space_group_name_H-M   'P 1'
#
loop_
_entity.id
_entity.type
_entity.pdbx_description
1 polymer ?
#
loop_
_entity_poly.entity_id
_entity_poly.type
_entity_poly.pdbx_seq_one_letter_code
_entity_poly.pdbx_strand_id
1 'polypeptide(L)'
;MRHSLEQLKQEYLNTIKNPGTQQSYKSILNKIDTLDIQKLSTLLIQIKKERKNNYAALSYRVVKQFLRFVEDLEKTNLQVSKLTNIKVEKEIKTALTDHQMNLIYDIAKNSRDQKFCFFLAFMRENVCRISEAIKVINDVDKWETKNGETTQINQANKNGNYRVFRIPSEWEDKWKTFVPFVKETIQKQLTRFSSYLKREWAQELDGVSLKSHDYRTAGGYCSFYKWDKFRRHCTSNRSQKSRGAS
;
A
#
# COMPACT_ATOMS: atom_id res chain seq x y z
N MET A 1 27.08 3.22 31.35
CA MET A 1 26.30 3.88 30.30
C MET A 1 26.52 5.37 30.40
N ARG A 2 26.82 6.02 29.27
CA ARG A 2 27.10 7.46 29.18
C ARG A 2 25.85 8.28 28.91
N HIS A 3 24.89 7.72 28.16
CA HIS A 3 23.61 8.36 27.88
C HIS A 3 22.48 7.80 28.75
N SER A 4 21.54 8.65 29.12
CA SER A 4 20.26 8.25 29.71
C SER A 4 19.38 7.53 28.66
N LEU A 5 18.41 6.75 29.12
CA LEU A 5 17.48 6.05 28.23
C LEU A 5 16.75 7.00 27.27
N GLU A 6 16.34 8.18 27.75
CA GLU A 6 15.67 9.16 26.88
C GLU A 6 16.60 9.76 25.83
N GLN A 7 17.87 10.02 26.17
CA GLN A 7 18.87 10.45 25.19
C GLN A 7 19.07 9.38 24.11
N LEU A 8 19.24 8.11 24.52
CA LEU A 8 19.38 6.99 23.58
C LEU A 8 18.19 6.87 22.62
N LYS A 9 16.96 7.02 23.13
CA LYS A 9 15.76 7.02 22.28
C LYS A 9 15.77 8.17 21.27
N GLN A 10 16.11 9.38 21.69
CA GLN A 10 16.16 10.53 20.79
C GLN A 10 17.23 10.36 19.71
N GLU A 11 18.43 9.92 20.09
CA GLU A 11 19.51 9.66 19.13
C GLU A 11 19.11 8.62 18.09
N TYR A 12 18.50 7.52 18.54
CA TYR A 12 17.99 6.50 17.63
C TYR A 12 16.91 7.07 16.70
N LEU A 13 15.96 7.86 17.21
CA LEU A 13 14.92 8.48 16.39
C LEU A 13 15.49 9.46 15.35
N ASN A 14 16.58 10.15 15.67
CA ASN A 14 17.26 11.08 14.75
C ASN A 14 17.89 10.36 13.55
N THR A 15 18.17 9.06 13.65
CA THR A 15 18.65 8.26 12.50
C THR A 15 17.55 8.00 11.45
N ILE A 16 16.28 8.21 11.80
CA ILE A 16 15.13 7.85 10.96
C ILE A 16 14.72 9.04 10.09
N LYS A 17 15.01 8.96 8.79
CA LYS A 17 14.73 10.05 7.83
C LYS A 17 13.25 10.24 7.49
N ASN A 18 12.43 9.20 7.55
CA ASN A 18 11.01 9.29 7.19
C ASN A 18 10.17 9.76 8.38
N PRO A 19 9.49 10.92 8.33
CA PRO A 19 8.75 11.47 9.48
C PRO A 19 7.62 10.55 9.98
N GLY A 20 6.91 9.87 9.07
CA GLY A 20 5.84 8.93 9.45
C GLY A 20 6.37 7.69 10.16
N THR A 21 7.51 7.16 9.69
CA THR A 21 8.21 6.06 10.38
C THR A 21 8.73 6.52 11.74
N GLN A 22 9.34 7.70 11.81
CA GLN A 22 9.87 8.27 13.05
C GLN A 22 8.76 8.43 14.10
N GLN A 23 7.60 8.98 13.72
CA GLN A 23 6.46 9.12 14.63
C GLN A 23 5.95 7.76 15.12
N SER A 24 5.88 6.76 14.24
CA SER A 24 5.47 5.39 14.60
C SER A 24 6.46 4.75 15.58
N TYR A 25 7.76 4.92 15.35
CA TYR A 25 8.81 4.40 16.22
C TYR A 25 8.80 5.11 17.57
N LYS A 26 8.64 6.44 17.59
CA LYS A 26 8.52 7.24 18.81
C LYS A 26 7.38 6.74 19.71
N SER A 27 6.20 6.47 19.14
CA SER A 27 5.07 5.91 19.89
C SER A 27 5.38 4.57 20.56
N ILE A 28 6.21 3.72 19.94
CA ILE A 28 6.63 2.44 20.50
C ILE A 28 7.70 2.65 21.58
N LEU A 29 8.73 3.46 21.29
CA LEU A 29 9.84 3.72 22.22
C LEU A 29 9.38 4.44 23.49
N ASN A 30 8.33 5.27 23.42
CA ASN A 30 7.75 5.90 24.61
C ASN A 30 7.18 4.89 25.63
N LYS A 31 6.92 3.65 25.22
CA LYS A 31 6.46 2.56 26.11
C LYS A 31 7.61 1.78 26.75
N ILE A 32 8.85 2.06 26.36
CA ILE A 32 10.05 1.42 26.88
C ILE A 32 10.56 2.26 28.04
N ASP A 33 10.67 1.70 29.23
CA ASP A 33 11.20 2.37 30.42
C ASP A 33 12.53 1.77 30.90
N THR A 34 13.02 0.75 30.20
CA THR A 34 14.20 -0.02 30.60
C THR A 34 14.93 -0.62 29.39
N LEU A 35 16.20 -0.98 29.59
CA LEU A 35 17.01 -1.77 28.64
C LEU A 35 17.09 -3.24 29.03
N ASP A 36 16.45 -3.64 30.13
CA ASP A 36 16.41 -5.04 30.59
C ASP A 36 15.64 -5.93 29.60
N ILE A 37 16.32 -6.93 29.06
CA ILE A 37 15.77 -7.83 28.03
C ILE A 37 14.58 -8.65 28.53
N GLN A 38 14.56 -9.05 29.81
CA GLN A 38 13.46 -9.84 30.35
C GLN A 38 12.21 -8.98 30.50
N LYS A 39 12.34 -7.76 31.05
CA LYS A 39 11.24 -6.80 31.14
C LYS A 39 10.70 -6.41 29.76
N LEU A 40 11.58 -6.17 28.80
CA LEU A 40 11.20 -5.88 27.42
C LEU A 40 10.49 -7.06 26.74
N SER A 41 10.93 -8.29 27.02
CA SER A 41 10.25 -9.49 26.53
C SER A 41 8.82 -9.60 27.08
N THR A 42 8.64 -9.34 28.38
CA THR A 42 7.31 -9.30 29.02
C THR A 42 6.41 -8.24 28.39
N LEU A 43 6.93 -7.02 28.18
CA LEU A 43 6.21 -5.94 27.50
C LEU A 43 5.77 -6.35 26.09
N LEU A 44 6.64 -6.97 25.31
CA LEU A 44 6.32 -7.40 23.94
C LEU A 44 5.26 -8.51 23.91
N ILE A 45 5.30 -9.44 24.88
CA ILE A 45 4.25 -10.46 25.04
C ILE A 45 2.92 -9.81 25.37
N GLN A 46 2.91 -8.82 26.27
CA GLN A 46 1.70 -8.07 26.60
C GLN A 46 1.15 -7.31 25.38
N ILE A 47 2.00 -6.61 24.62
CA ILE A 47 1.60 -5.95 23.38
C ILE A 47 0.99 -6.94 22.39
N LYS A 48 1.54 -8.16 22.29
CA LYS A 48 0.98 -9.21 21.43
C LYS A 48 -0.45 -9.60 21.85
N LYS A 49 -0.71 -9.69 23.16
CA LYS A 49 -2.04 -10.04 23.68
C LYS A 49 -3.08 -8.93 23.46
N GLU A 50 -2.68 -7.67 23.58
CA GLU A 50 -3.60 -6.53 23.58
C GLU A 50 -3.81 -5.88 22.20
N ARG A 51 -2.88 -6.09 21.26
CA ARG A 51 -2.84 -5.34 20.00
C ARG A 51 -2.83 -6.27 18.79
N LYS A 52 -3.25 -5.70 17.65
CA LYS A 52 -3.20 -6.39 16.35
C LYS A 52 -1.79 -6.89 16.05
N ASN A 53 -1.69 -8.07 15.46
CA ASN A 53 -0.43 -8.75 15.20
C ASN A 53 0.61 -7.89 14.44
N ASN A 54 0.18 -7.09 13.46
CA ASN A 54 1.07 -6.16 12.74
C ASN A 54 1.74 -5.12 13.66
N TYR A 55 1.02 -4.63 14.67
CA TYR A 55 1.56 -3.67 15.62
C TYR A 55 2.56 -4.34 16.58
N ALA A 56 2.27 -5.56 17.03
CA ALA A 56 3.20 -6.35 17.84
C ALA A 56 4.49 -6.67 17.07
N ALA A 57 4.37 -7.08 15.80
CA ALA A 57 5.50 -7.32 14.90
C ALA A 57 6.37 -6.07 14.70
N LEU A 58 5.74 -4.91 14.49
CA LEU A 58 6.44 -3.64 14.38
C LEU A 58 7.15 -3.29 15.69
N SER A 59 6.46 -3.46 16.83
CA SER A 59 7.02 -3.17 18.16
C SER A 59 8.26 -4.00 18.44
N TYR A 60 8.22 -5.31 18.20
CA TYR A 60 9.38 -6.18 18.32
C TYR A 60 10.55 -5.73 17.45
N ARG A 61 10.29 -5.38 16.17
CA ARG A 61 11.33 -4.90 15.26
C ARG A 61 11.98 -3.61 15.76
N VAL A 62 11.17 -2.65 16.20
CA VAL A 62 11.65 -1.36 16.71
C VAL A 62 12.50 -1.56 17.96
N VAL A 63 12.01 -2.34 18.94
CA VAL A 63 12.75 -2.64 20.18
C VAL A 63 14.08 -3.33 19.85
N LYS A 64 14.07 -4.34 18.98
CA LYS A 64 15.29 -5.06 18.60
C LYS A 64 16.31 -4.16 17.90
N GLN A 65 15.86 -3.30 16.98
CA GLN A 65 16.74 -2.35 16.29
C GLN A 65 17.30 -1.30 17.25
N PHE A 66 16.45 -0.78 18.14
CA PHE A 66 16.86 0.16 19.17
C PHE A 66 17.91 -0.43 20.11
N LEU A 67 17.71 -1.65 20.63
CA LEU A 67 18.69 -2.27 21.52
C LEU A 67 20.02 -2.53 20.83
N ARG A 68 20.03 -2.95 19.55
CA ARG A 68 21.28 -3.08 18.77
C ARG A 68 21.99 -1.74 18.61
N PHE A 69 21.23 -0.69 18.30
CA PHE A 69 21.78 0.66 18.24
C PHE A 69 22.43 1.07 19.57
N VAL A 70 21.80 0.75 20.71
CA VAL A 70 22.37 1.02 22.04
C VAL A 70 23.62 0.18 22.31
N GLU A 71 23.63 -1.12 21.97
CA GLU A 71 24.82 -1.98 22.09
C GLU A 71 26.01 -1.38 21.33
N ASP A 72 25.78 -0.93 20.09
CA ASP A 72 26.80 -0.35 19.24
C ASP A 72 27.30 1.02 19.77
N LEU A 73 26.37 1.90 20.15
CA LEU A 73 26.67 3.27 20.61
C LEU A 73 27.40 3.27 21.96
N GLU A 74 26.89 2.50 22.92
CA GLU A 74 27.45 2.43 24.28
C GLU A 74 28.58 1.40 24.40
N LYS A 75 28.84 0.61 23.35
CA LYS A 75 29.77 -0.52 23.36
C LYS A 75 29.48 -1.49 24.51
N THR A 76 28.20 -1.82 24.68
CA THR A 76 27.71 -2.74 25.72
C THR A 76 27.13 -4.00 25.11
N ASN A 77 27.07 -5.09 25.88
CA ASN A 77 26.39 -6.31 25.48
C ASN A 77 25.08 -6.44 26.27
N LEU A 78 23.99 -6.03 25.65
CA LEU A 78 22.64 -6.14 26.20
C LEU A 78 22.06 -7.54 25.98
N GLN A 79 22.74 -8.43 25.25
CA GLN A 79 22.29 -9.78 24.92
C GLN A 79 20.98 -9.76 24.12
N VAL A 80 20.89 -8.91 23.10
CA VAL A 80 19.68 -8.75 22.26
C VAL A 80 19.21 -10.05 21.62
N SER A 81 20.11 -11.02 21.43
CA SER A 81 19.77 -12.38 20.98
C SER A 81 18.78 -13.11 21.90
N LYS A 82 18.72 -12.76 23.19
CA LYS A 82 17.80 -13.33 24.19
C LYS A 82 16.42 -12.67 24.17
N LEU A 83 16.21 -11.61 23.40
CA LEU A 83 14.90 -10.96 23.28
C LEU A 83 13.88 -11.96 22.71
N THR A 84 12.76 -12.14 23.41
CA THR A 84 11.74 -13.12 23.00
C THR A 84 11.21 -12.82 21.60
N ASN A 85 11.33 -13.82 20.72
CA ASN A 85 10.89 -13.67 19.34
C ASN A 85 9.36 -13.70 19.25
N ILE A 86 8.77 -12.62 18.74
CA ILE A 86 7.33 -12.54 18.52
C ILE A 86 6.99 -13.18 17.17
N LYS A 87 6.48 -14.42 17.19
CA LYS A 87 5.95 -15.07 15.98
C LYS A 87 4.81 -14.24 15.40
N VAL A 88 4.99 -13.78 14.16
CA VAL A 88 4.03 -13.01 13.39
C VAL A 88 3.18 -13.98 12.58
N GLU A 89 1.93 -14.19 13.00
CA GLU A 89 0.93 -14.89 12.20
C GLU A 89 0.55 -14.05 10.99
N LYS A 90 0.94 -14.49 9.79
CA LYS A 90 0.53 -13.80 8.57
C LYS A 90 -0.95 -14.10 8.34
N GLU A 91 -1.81 -13.12 8.64
CA GLU A 91 -3.16 -13.12 8.07
C GLU A 91 -3.01 -13.03 6.55
N ILE A 92 -3.39 -14.11 5.85
CA ILE A 92 -3.52 -14.10 4.40
C ILE A 92 -4.71 -13.18 4.11
N LYS A 93 -4.42 -11.97 3.62
CA LYS A 93 -5.48 -11.09 3.12
C LYS A 93 -5.98 -11.67 1.80
N THR A 94 -7.22 -12.14 1.78
CA THR A 94 -7.90 -12.50 0.55
C THR A 94 -8.00 -11.24 -0.33
N ALA A 95 -7.49 -11.33 -1.54
CA ALA A 95 -7.61 -10.25 -2.51
C ALA A 95 -9.08 -10.15 -2.98
N LEU A 96 -9.50 -8.97 -3.45
CA LEU A 96 -10.80 -8.86 -4.09
C LEU A 96 -10.87 -9.79 -5.31
N THR A 97 -11.94 -10.55 -5.43
CA THR A 97 -12.22 -11.33 -6.64
C THR A 97 -12.73 -10.42 -7.76
N ASP A 98 -12.69 -10.90 -9.02
CA ASP A 98 -13.27 -10.18 -10.15
C ASP A 98 -14.76 -9.86 -9.93
N HIS A 99 -15.51 -10.80 -9.35
CA HIS A 99 -16.91 -10.60 -9.00
C HIS A 99 -17.08 -9.45 -7.99
N GLN A 100 -16.30 -9.45 -6.91
CA GLN A 100 -16.35 -8.38 -5.90
C GLN A 100 -15.95 -7.02 -6.49
N MET A 101 -14.92 -6.98 -7.35
CA MET A 101 -14.52 -5.73 -8.02
C MET A 101 -15.62 -5.20 -8.94
N ASN A 102 -16.31 -6.07 -9.67
CA ASN A 102 -17.43 -5.69 -10.54
C ASN A 102 -18.61 -5.19 -9.71
N LEU A 103 -19.01 -5.92 -8.66
CA LEU A 103 -20.11 -5.53 -7.79
C LEU A 103 -19.84 -4.16 -7.12
N ILE A 104 -18.63 -3.95 -6.61
CA ILE A 104 -18.22 -2.65 -6.03
C ILE A 104 -18.31 -1.53 -7.07
N TYR A 105 -17.93 -1.80 -8.32
CA TYR A 105 -18.04 -0.83 -9.41
C TYR A 105 -19.51 -0.52 -9.75
N ASP A 106 -20.36 -1.53 -9.86
CA ASP A 106 -21.78 -1.36 -10.15
C ASP A 106 -22.50 -0.58 -9.05
N ILE A 107 -22.18 -0.86 -7.79
CA ILE A 107 -22.66 -0.08 -6.63
C ILE A 107 -22.20 1.38 -6.72
N ALA A 108 -20.94 1.62 -7.06
CA ALA A 108 -20.42 2.98 -7.21
C ALA A 108 -21.05 3.74 -8.38
N LYS A 109 -21.34 3.04 -9.48
CA LYS A 109 -21.99 3.61 -10.67
C LYS A 109 -23.42 4.08 -10.39
N ASN A 110 -24.10 3.40 -9.49
CA ASN A 110 -25.43 3.80 -9.01
C ASN A 110 -25.39 4.99 -8.02
N SER A 111 -24.21 5.45 -7.62
CA SER A 111 -24.06 6.66 -6.81
C SER A 111 -24.16 7.93 -7.65
N ARG A 112 -24.60 9.05 -7.06
CA ARG A 112 -24.62 10.37 -7.72
C ARG A 112 -23.22 10.96 -7.96
N ASP A 113 -22.16 10.36 -7.41
CA ASP A 113 -20.80 10.88 -7.46
C ASP A 113 -20.00 10.26 -8.63
N GLN A 114 -20.22 10.79 -9.84
CA GLN A 114 -19.52 10.32 -11.03
C GLN A 114 -17.99 10.46 -10.92
N LYS A 115 -17.51 11.49 -10.22
CA LYS A 115 -16.08 11.72 -9.99
C LYS A 115 -15.45 10.61 -9.17
N PHE A 116 -16.12 10.19 -8.09
CA PHE A 116 -15.68 9.06 -7.29
C PHE A 116 -15.82 7.72 -8.02
N CYS A 117 -16.88 7.54 -8.80
CA CYS A 117 -17.07 6.35 -9.64
C CYS A 117 -15.93 6.21 -10.67
N PHE A 118 -15.58 7.29 -11.37
CA PHE A 118 -14.42 7.32 -12.26
C PHE A 118 -13.14 6.93 -11.52
N PHE A 119 -12.91 7.47 -10.32
CA PHE A 119 -11.71 7.15 -9.54
C PHE A 119 -11.62 5.65 -9.20
N LEU A 120 -12.73 5.01 -8.83
CA LEU A 120 -12.78 3.57 -8.59
C LEU A 120 -12.56 2.76 -9.86
N ALA A 121 -13.17 3.16 -10.99
CA ALA A 121 -12.94 2.55 -12.29
C ALA A 121 -11.46 2.59 -12.68
N PHE A 122 -10.83 3.76 -12.51
CA PHE A 122 -9.42 3.96 -12.76
C PHE A 122 -8.54 3.07 -11.88
N MET A 123 -8.82 2.98 -10.57
CA MET A 123 -8.05 2.10 -9.67
C MET A 123 -8.18 0.63 -10.04
N ARG A 124 -9.38 0.18 -10.46
CA ARG A 124 -9.66 -1.18 -10.93
C ARG A 124 -8.88 -1.49 -12.21
N GLU A 125 -8.95 -0.62 -13.21
CA GLU A 125 -8.25 -0.79 -14.49
C GLU A 125 -6.73 -0.85 -14.31
N ASN A 126 -6.20 0.02 -13.46
CA ASN A 126 -4.75 0.24 -13.34
C ASN A 126 -4.08 -0.51 -12.19
N VAL A 127 -4.85 -1.20 -11.33
CA VAL A 127 -4.32 -2.03 -10.23
C VAL A 127 -3.29 -1.23 -9.41
N CYS A 128 -3.71 -0.07 -8.93
CA CYS A 128 -2.81 0.94 -8.37
C CYS A 128 -3.20 1.35 -6.96
N ARG A 129 -2.26 2.01 -6.27
CA ARG A 129 -2.54 2.64 -4.97
C ARG A 129 -3.20 4.00 -5.19
N ILE A 130 -3.99 4.46 -4.22
CA ILE A 130 -4.59 5.81 -4.23
C ILE A 130 -3.57 6.90 -4.57
N SER A 131 -2.39 6.88 -3.94
CA SER A 131 -1.35 7.90 -4.20
C SER A 131 -0.79 7.85 -5.61
N GLU A 132 -0.69 6.65 -6.20
CA GLU A 132 -0.25 6.47 -7.59
C GLU A 132 -1.34 6.98 -8.54
N ALA A 133 -2.60 6.61 -8.31
CA ALA A 133 -3.74 7.08 -9.10
C ALA A 133 -3.83 8.60 -9.13
N ILE A 134 -3.84 9.24 -7.96
CA ILE A 134 -3.98 10.70 -7.85
C ILE A 134 -2.83 11.42 -8.55
N LYS A 135 -1.59 10.95 -8.35
CA LYS A 135 -0.42 11.54 -9.00
C LYS A 135 -0.55 11.51 -10.53
N VAL A 136 -0.95 10.36 -11.08
CA VAL A 136 -1.01 10.13 -12.53
C VAL A 136 -2.21 10.84 -13.16
N ILE A 137 -3.40 10.71 -12.58
CA ILE A 137 -4.62 11.37 -13.10
C ILE A 137 -4.45 12.90 -13.12
N ASN A 138 -3.82 13.49 -12.10
CA ASN A 138 -3.63 14.93 -12.04
C ASN A 138 -2.52 15.47 -12.97
N ASP A 139 -1.69 14.59 -13.54
CA ASP A 139 -0.59 14.95 -14.45
C ASP A 139 -1.12 15.03 -15.90
N VAL A 140 -2.12 15.90 -16.11
CA VAL A 140 -2.99 15.93 -17.31
C VAL A 140 -2.19 16.06 -18.61
N ASP A 141 -1.09 16.80 -18.59
CA ASP A 141 -0.28 17.10 -19.78
C ASP A 141 0.51 15.90 -20.30
N LYS A 142 0.60 14.81 -19.54
CA LYS A 142 1.33 13.59 -19.93
C LYS A 142 0.47 12.48 -20.48
N TRP A 143 -0.83 12.72 -20.64
CA TRP A 143 -1.75 11.76 -21.24
C TRP A 143 -1.74 11.89 -22.76
N GLU A 144 -1.57 10.77 -23.44
CA GLU A 144 -1.64 10.67 -24.90
C GLU A 144 -2.83 9.80 -25.31
N THR A 145 -3.65 10.31 -26.23
CA THR A 145 -4.74 9.54 -26.84
C THR A 145 -4.29 9.05 -28.21
N LYS A 146 -4.23 7.73 -28.40
CA LYS A 146 -3.89 7.07 -29.67
C LYS A 146 -4.84 5.91 -29.89
N ASN A 147 -5.43 5.81 -31.08
CA ASN A 147 -6.37 4.75 -31.45
C ASN A 147 -7.57 4.60 -30.48
N GLY A 148 -8.06 5.72 -29.92
CA GLY A 148 -9.16 5.69 -28.95
C GLY A 148 -8.79 5.13 -27.57
N GLU A 149 -7.49 4.97 -27.27
CA GLU A 149 -6.99 4.69 -25.93
C GLU A 149 -6.20 5.89 -25.40
N THR A 150 -6.57 6.37 -24.22
CA THR A 150 -5.87 7.43 -23.50
C THR A 150 -4.95 6.85 -22.43
N THR A 151 -3.62 7.01 -22.62
CA THR A 151 -2.60 6.34 -21.78
C THR A 151 -1.49 7.28 -21.31
N GLN A 152 -0.82 6.91 -20.22
CA GLN A 152 0.36 7.61 -19.68
C GLN A 152 1.36 6.60 -19.12
N ILE A 153 2.66 6.79 -19.35
CA ILE A 153 3.72 5.98 -18.70
C ILE A 153 4.22 6.74 -17.47
N ASN A 154 4.19 6.10 -16.30
CA ASN A 154 4.68 6.71 -15.05
C ASN A 154 5.38 5.69 -14.15
N GLN A 155 6.28 6.18 -13.28
CA GLN A 155 6.91 5.38 -12.23
C GLN A 155 6.08 5.43 -10.94
N ALA A 156 5.84 4.27 -10.35
CA ALA A 156 5.07 4.11 -9.11
C ALA A 156 5.77 4.73 -7.86
N ASN A 157 7.10 4.80 -7.87
CA ASN A 157 7.95 5.28 -6.77
C ASN A 157 9.37 5.59 -7.27
N LYS A 158 10.17 6.32 -6.48
CA LYS A 158 11.60 6.56 -6.76
C LYS A 158 12.28 5.19 -6.93
N ASN A 159 12.80 4.91 -8.12
CA ASN A 159 13.40 3.64 -8.55
C ASN A 159 12.40 2.49 -8.79
N GLY A 160 11.11 2.77 -8.98
CA GLY A 160 10.12 1.79 -9.39
C GLY A 160 10.14 1.53 -10.90
N ASN A 161 9.63 0.36 -11.31
CA ASN A 161 9.43 0.07 -12.72
C ASN A 161 8.42 1.04 -13.34
N TYR A 162 8.71 1.49 -14.56
CA TYR A 162 7.74 2.17 -15.39
C TYR A 162 6.58 1.23 -15.70
N ARG A 163 5.36 1.77 -15.68
CA ARG A 163 4.18 1.06 -16.17
C ARG A 163 3.25 2.00 -16.91
N VAL A 164 2.44 1.42 -17.79
CA VAL A 164 1.38 2.11 -18.50
C VAL A 164 0.18 2.24 -17.57
N PHE A 165 -0.37 3.44 -17.51
CA PHE A 165 -1.69 3.74 -16.96
C PHE A 165 -2.64 4.06 -18.11
N ARG A 166 -3.91 3.71 -17.94
CA ARG A 166 -4.97 3.85 -18.93
C ARG A 166 -6.18 4.53 -18.31
N ILE A 167 -6.81 5.45 -19.03
CA ILE A 167 -8.16 5.91 -18.70
C ILE A 167 -9.12 4.78 -19.06
N PRO A 168 -10.05 4.38 -18.18
CA PRO A 168 -11.05 3.38 -18.56
C PRO A 168 -11.91 3.91 -19.71
N SER A 169 -12.15 3.07 -20.71
CA SER A 169 -12.73 3.46 -22.01
C SER A 169 -14.06 4.21 -21.88
N GLU A 170 -14.89 3.87 -20.90
CA GLU A 170 -16.18 4.51 -20.69
C GLU A 170 -16.10 5.94 -20.11
N TRP A 171 -14.88 6.42 -19.82
CA TRP A 171 -14.61 7.75 -19.28
C TRP A 171 -13.67 8.59 -20.16
N GLU A 172 -13.22 8.09 -21.33
CA GLU A 172 -12.30 8.77 -22.27
C GLU A 172 -12.69 10.23 -22.54
N ASP A 173 -13.98 10.48 -22.79
CA ASP A 173 -14.46 11.79 -23.24
C ASP A 173 -14.64 12.83 -22.13
N LYS A 174 -14.63 12.39 -20.85
CA LYS A 174 -15.00 13.27 -19.73
C LYS A 174 -14.09 13.21 -18.52
N TRP A 175 -13.10 12.32 -18.47
CA TRP A 175 -12.26 12.14 -17.28
C TRP A 175 -11.58 13.44 -16.81
N LYS A 176 -11.19 14.31 -17.76
CA LYS A 176 -10.55 15.61 -17.46
C LYS A 176 -11.45 16.52 -16.63
N THR A 177 -12.77 16.42 -16.76
CA THR A 177 -13.74 17.22 -15.98
C THR A 177 -13.71 16.90 -14.49
N PHE A 178 -13.13 15.75 -14.09
CA PHE A 178 -13.02 15.34 -12.70
C PHE A 178 -11.73 15.78 -12.02
N VAL A 179 -10.75 16.30 -12.76
CA VAL A 179 -9.47 16.76 -12.22
C VAL A 179 -9.66 18.15 -11.58
N PRO A 180 -9.02 18.47 -10.43
CA PRO A 180 -8.04 17.67 -9.71
C PRO A 180 -8.64 16.73 -8.66
N PHE A 181 -7.90 15.65 -8.39
CA PHE A 181 -8.12 14.78 -7.24
C PHE A 181 -7.23 15.18 -6.05
N VAL A 182 -7.84 15.28 -4.87
CA VAL A 182 -7.15 15.59 -3.61
C VAL A 182 -7.14 14.35 -2.73
N LYS A 183 -5.97 14.00 -2.18
CA LYS A 183 -5.75 12.74 -1.46
C LYS A 183 -6.67 12.58 -0.25
N GLU A 184 -6.77 13.62 0.56
CA GLU A 184 -7.57 13.62 1.79
C GLU A 184 -9.06 13.44 1.46
N THR A 185 -9.56 14.10 0.41
CA THR A 185 -10.94 13.97 -0.06
C THR A 185 -11.25 12.55 -0.52
N ILE A 186 -10.37 11.97 -1.34
CA ILE A 186 -10.54 10.61 -1.86
C ILE A 186 -10.45 9.57 -0.74
N GLN A 187 -9.54 9.74 0.21
CA GLN A 187 -9.45 8.86 1.37
C GLN A 187 -10.73 8.92 2.23
N LYS A 188 -11.31 10.12 2.42
CA LYS A 188 -12.58 10.28 3.12
C LYS A 188 -13.74 9.62 2.37
N GLN A 189 -13.83 9.82 1.05
CA GLN A 189 -14.85 9.18 0.21
C GLN A 189 -14.72 7.65 0.24
N LEU A 190 -13.51 7.10 0.07
CA LEU A 190 -13.26 5.67 0.14
C LEU A 190 -13.62 5.10 1.51
N THR A 191 -13.31 5.81 2.59
CA THR A 191 -13.67 5.39 3.95
C THR A 191 -15.19 5.33 4.12
N ARG A 192 -15.91 6.39 3.71
CA ARG A 192 -17.38 6.44 3.77
C ARG A 192 -18.00 5.32 2.94
N PHE A 193 -17.50 5.13 1.72
CA PHE A 193 -17.97 4.09 0.82
C PHE A 193 -17.70 2.68 1.38
N SER A 194 -16.51 2.43 1.94
CA SER A 194 -16.22 1.16 2.61
C SER A 194 -17.14 0.90 3.79
N SER A 195 -17.51 1.93 4.57
CA SER A 195 -18.47 1.79 5.66
C SER A 195 -19.88 1.47 5.15
N TYR A 196 -20.28 2.09 4.04
CA TYR A 196 -21.54 1.78 3.37
C TYR A 196 -21.57 0.32 2.87
N LEU A 197 -20.54 -0.14 2.17
CA LEU A 197 -20.42 -1.52 1.70
C LEU A 197 -20.49 -2.54 2.85
N LYS A 198 -19.85 -2.24 3.98
CA LYS A 198 -19.92 -3.09 5.18
C LYS A 198 -21.30 -3.14 5.84
N ARG A 199 -22.13 -2.12 5.63
CA ARG A 199 -23.45 -2.06 6.26
C ARG A 199 -24.50 -2.70 5.38
N GLU A 200 -24.46 -2.40 4.08
CA GLU A 200 -25.52 -2.81 3.14
C GLU A 200 -25.16 -4.05 2.31
N TRP A 201 -23.88 -4.39 2.17
CA TRP A 201 -23.39 -5.43 1.23
C TRP A 201 -22.43 -6.43 1.90
N ALA A 202 -22.52 -6.59 3.23
CA ALA A 202 -21.57 -7.42 3.98
C ALA A 202 -21.64 -8.90 3.59
N GLN A 203 -22.82 -9.40 3.24
CA GLN A 203 -23.01 -10.82 2.90
C GLN A 203 -22.42 -11.13 1.53
N GLU A 204 -22.66 -10.26 0.55
CA GLU A 204 -22.24 -10.41 -0.85
C GLU A 204 -20.74 -10.13 -1.02
N LEU A 205 -20.19 -9.26 -0.19
CA LEU A 205 -18.77 -8.88 -0.21
C LEU A 205 -17.94 -9.60 0.85
N ASP A 206 -18.48 -10.59 1.55
CA ASP A 206 -17.76 -11.35 2.60
C ASP A 206 -17.06 -10.42 3.63
N GLY A 207 -17.78 -9.37 4.05
CA GLY A 207 -17.28 -8.38 4.99
C GLY A 207 -16.08 -7.54 4.51
N VAL A 208 -15.77 -7.54 3.21
CA VAL A 208 -14.59 -6.83 2.67
C VAL A 208 -14.64 -5.33 2.98
N SER A 209 -13.52 -4.82 3.48
CA SER A 209 -13.29 -3.40 3.74
C SER A 209 -12.37 -2.83 2.68
N LEU A 210 -12.91 -2.03 1.76
CA LEU A 210 -12.15 -1.41 0.68
C LEU A 210 -11.04 -0.49 1.21
N LYS A 211 -9.80 -0.89 1.01
CA LYS A 211 -8.57 -0.16 1.37
C LYS A 211 -7.79 0.22 0.12
N SER A 212 -6.88 1.18 0.30
CA SER A 212 -6.01 1.70 -0.77
C SER A 212 -5.14 0.67 -1.49
N HIS A 213 -5.01 -0.54 -0.96
CA HIS A 213 -4.20 -1.62 -1.51
C HIS A 213 -5.02 -2.75 -2.13
N ASP A 214 -6.34 -2.75 -1.99
CA ASP A 214 -7.13 -3.95 -2.31
C ASP A 214 -7.20 -4.16 -3.82
N TYR A 215 -7.43 -3.11 -4.60
CA TYR A 215 -7.35 -3.18 -6.06
C TYR A 215 -5.96 -3.61 -6.55
N ARG A 216 -4.89 -3.13 -5.90
CA ARG A 216 -3.52 -3.54 -6.24
C ARG A 216 -3.27 -5.02 -5.94
N THR A 217 -3.76 -5.50 -4.82
CA THR A 217 -3.62 -6.91 -4.42
C THR A 217 -4.44 -7.80 -5.36
N ALA A 218 -5.66 -7.39 -5.72
CA ALA A 218 -6.55 -8.10 -6.63
C ALA A 218 -5.92 -8.33 -8.01
N GLY A 219 -5.38 -7.28 -8.63
CA GLY A 219 -4.71 -7.46 -9.92
C GLY A 219 -3.41 -8.26 -9.83
N GLY A 220 -2.77 -8.39 -8.66
CA GLY A 220 -1.68 -9.35 -8.44
C GLY A 220 -2.11 -10.81 -8.64
N TYR A 221 -3.35 -11.15 -8.26
CA TYR A 221 -3.93 -12.49 -8.45
C TYR A 221 -4.56 -12.67 -9.84
N CYS A 222 -5.20 -11.64 -10.41
CA CYS A 222 -5.76 -11.72 -11.78
C CYS A 222 -4.70 -11.55 -12.90
N SER A 223 -3.53 -10.98 -12.60
CA SER A 223 -2.47 -10.71 -13.59
C SER A 223 -1.78 -11.96 -14.15
N PHE A 224 -1.83 -13.10 -13.44
CA PHE A 224 -1.29 -14.35 -13.98
C PHE A 224 -1.99 -14.77 -15.29
N TYR A 225 -3.25 -14.36 -15.50
CA TYR A 225 -4.00 -14.70 -16.71
C TYR A 225 -4.05 -13.58 -17.77
N LYS A 226 -3.95 -12.30 -17.39
CA LYS A 226 -4.02 -11.17 -18.35
C LYS A 226 -2.67 -10.77 -18.96
N TRP A 227 -1.57 -10.85 -18.20
CA TRP A 227 -0.25 -10.46 -18.72
C TRP A 227 0.31 -11.42 -19.76
N ASP A 228 -0.10 -12.69 -19.69
CA ASP A 228 0.33 -13.72 -20.63
C ASP A 228 -0.25 -13.49 -22.04
N LYS A 229 -1.44 -12.86 -22.13
CA LYS A 229 -2.05 -12.45 -23.40
C LYS A 229 -1.31 -11.26 -24.02
N PHE A 230 -0.86 -10.29 -23.21
CA PHE A 230 -0.10 -9.13 -23.68
C PHE A 230 1.32 -9.52 -24.12
N ARG A 231 1.98 -10.45 -23.40
CA ARG A 231 3.33 -10.93 -23.74
C ARG A 231 3.34 -11.66 -25.10
N ARG A 232 2.33 -12.49 -25.38
CA ARG A 232 2.18 -13.20 -26.66
C ARG A 232 1.94 -12.26 -27.85
N HIS A 233 1.25 -11.14 -27.63
CA HIS A 233 1.00 -10.14 -28.68
C HIS A 233 2.23 -9.28 -28.99
N CYS A 234 3.06 -8.98 -27.98
CA CYS A 234 4.32 -8.27 -28.19
C CYS A 234 5.44 -9.14 -28.80
N THR A 235 5.41 -10.47 -28.61
CA THR A 235 6.39 -11.38 -29.23
C THR A 235 6.01 -11.79 -30.66
N SER A 236 4.72 -11.84 -31.03
CA SER A 236 4.30 -12.14 -32.41
C SER A 236 4.64 -11.03 -33.40
N ASN A 237 4.70 -9.77 -32.97
CA ASN A 237 5.06 -8.64 -33.83
C ASN A 237 6.58 -8.46 -34.03
N ARG A 238 7.42 -9.18 -33.27
CA ARG A 238 8.88 -9.20 -33.49
C ARG A 238 9.31 -10.25 -34.52
N SER A 239 8.57 -11.35 -34.68
CA SER A 239 8.92 -12.39 -35.67
C SER A 239 8.49 -12.06 -37.10
N GLN A 240 7.56 -11.12 -37.31
CA GLN A 240 7.15 -10.70 -38.65
C GLN A 240 8.01 -9.58 -39.25
N LYS A 241 8.74 -8.80 -38.44
CA LYS A 241 9.63 -7.72 -38.94
C LYS A 241 11.05 -8.18 -39.33
N SER A 242 11.45 -9.41 -39.00
CA SER A 242 12.78 -9.95 -39.32
C SER A 242 12.81 -10.87 -40.55
N ARG A 243 11.74 -10.91 -41.37
CA ARG A 243 11.65 -11.74 -42.59
C ARG A 243 11.40 -10.95 -43.88
N GLY A 244 11.55 -9.62 -43.85
CA GLY A 244 11.28 -8.75 -45.00
C GLY A 244 12.42 -7.80 -45.34
N ALA A 245 13.67 -8.21 -45.09
CA ALA A 245 14.85 -7.52 -45.58
C ALA A 245 15.82 -8.58 -46.11
N SER A 246 15.64 -8.92 -47.39
CA SER A 246 16.62 -9.60 -48.24
C SER A 246 16.60 -8.86 -49.57
#